data_AF-A0A354FUV0-F1
#
_entry.id   AF-A0A354FUV0-F1
#
_cell.length_a   1.000
_cell.length_b   1.000
_cell.length_c   1.000
_cell.angle_alpha   90.00
_cell.angle_beta   90.00
_cell.angle_gamma   90.00
#
_symmetry.space_group_name_H-M   'P 1'
#
loop_
_entity.id
_entity.type
_entity.pdbx_description
1 polymer ?
#
loop_
_entity_poly.entity_id
_entity_poly.type
_entity_poly.pdbx_seq_one_letter_code
_entity_poly.pdbx_strand_id
1 'polypeptide(L)' 'TKLDRTKTYLMHCRSGGRSTASLPVWNRLGFKNVLHLSSGTLGWVRAGQPLVVAKKK' A
#
# COMPACT_ATOMS: atom_id res chain seq x y z
N THR A 1 17.40 -9.13 -2.49
CA THR A 1 16.51 -9.09 -3.68
C THR A 1 15.97 -7.68 -3.86
N LYS A 2 15.93 -7.17 -5.09
CA LYS A 2 15.49 -5.81 -5.43
C LYS A 2 14.12 -5.86 -6.09
N LEU A 3 13.24 -4.91 -5.76
CA LEU A 3 11.94 -4.78 -6.42
C LEU A 3 12.13 -4.36 -7.88
N ASP A 4 11.37 -4.99 -8.78
CA ASP A 4 11.32 -4.66 -10.20
C ASP A 4 10.53 -3.37 -10.41
N ARG A 5 11.14 -2.37 -11.06
CA ARG A 5 10.55 -1.03 -11.25
C ARG A 5 9.44 -0.98 -12.31
N THR A 6 9.30 -2.03 -13.13
CA THR A 6 8.32 -2.09 -14.21
C THR A 6 7.00 -2.74 -13.76
N LYS A 7 7.03 -3.52 -12.68
CA LYS A 7 5.83 -4.16 -12.12
C LYS A 7 4.90 -3.16 -11.44
N THR A 8 3.63 -3.54 -11.36
CA THR A 8 2.61 -2.81 -10.61
C THR A 8 2.66 -3.20 -9.13
N TYR A 9 2.69 -2.19 -8.26
CA TYR A 9 2.62 -2.36 -6.81
C TYR A 9 1.39 -1.67 -6.26
N LEU A 10 0.61 -2.38 -5.45
CA LEU A 10 -0.43 -1.77 -4.63
C LEU A 10 0.16 -1.46 -3.25
N MET A 11 0.18 -0.19 -2.89
CA MET A 11 0.68 0.30 -1.63
C MET A 11 -0.46 0.74 -0.72
N HIS A 12 -0.35 0.39 0.56
CA HIS A 12 -1.31 0.77 1.59
C HIS A 12 -0.62 0.88 2.95
N CYS A 13 -1.33 1.47 3.91
CA CYS A 13 -1.01 1.31 5.33
C CYS A 13 -2.31 1.12 6.11
N ARG A 14 -2.37 1.48 7.40
CA ARG A 14 -3.62 1.39 8.18
C ARG A 14 -4.69 2.36 7.67
N SER A 15 -4.35 3.63 7.51
CA SER A 15 -5.30 4.74 7.26
C SER A 15 -4.89 5.67 6.12
N GLY A 16 -3.91 5.29 5.30
CA GLY A 16 -3.42 6.11 4.18
C GLY A 16 -2.15 6.91 4.42
N GLY A 17 -2.00 7.53 5.60
CA GLY A 17 -0.95 8.54 5.84
C GLY A 17 0.49 8.09 5.53
N ARG A 18 0.94 6.96 6.09
CA ARG A 18 2.31 6.44 5.89
C ARG A 18 2.58 6.06 4.44
N SER A 19 1.60 5.43 3.79
CA SER A 19 1.70 5.08 2.37
C SER A 19 1.79 6.32 1.49
N THR A 20 1.00 7.38 1.76
CA THR A 20 1.10 8.66 1.05
C THR A 20 2.49 9.27 1.19
N ALA A 21 3.04 9.30 2.40
CA ALA A 21 4.36 9.87 2.68
C ALA A 21 5.49 9.16 1.92
N SER A 22 5.30 7.89 1.53
CA SER A 22 6.30 7.14 0.76
C SER A 22 6.23 7.36 -0.75
N LEU A 23 5.12 7.86 -1.30
CA LEU A 23 4.94 8.03 -2.76
C LEU A 23 6.05 8.87 -3.43
N PRO A 24 6.55 9.98 -2.84
CA PRO A 24 7.65 10.73 -3.44
C PRO A 24 8.93 9.89 -3.58
N VAL A 25 9.18 8.96 -2.66
CA VAL A 25 10.34 8.06 -2.72
C VAL A 25 10.17 7.05 -3.85
N TRP A 26 8.98 6.46 -4.01
CA TRP A 26 8.68 5.55 -5.11
C TRP A 26 8.88 6.24 -6.48
N ASN A 27 8.40 7.47 -6.60
CA ASN A 27 8.59 8.28 -7.81
C ASN A 27 10.09 8.57 -8.06
N ARG A 28 10.81 9.04 -7.03
CA ARG A 28 12.27 9.31 -7.12
C ARG A 28 13.08 8.07 -7.49
N LEU A 29 12.63 6.89 -7.07
CA LEU A 29 13.28 5.62 -7.38
C LEU A 29 12.91 5.07 -8.77
N GLY A 30 12.00 5.72 -9.51
CA GLY A 30 11.64 5.38 -10.88
C GLY A 30 10.72 4.18 -11.02
N PHE A 31 9.87 3.91 -10.03
CA PHE A 31 8.82 2.91 -10.17
C PHE A 31 7.72 3.43 -11.09
N LYS A 32 7.39 2.64 -12.12
CA LYS A 32 6.46 3.06 -13.17
C LYS A 32 5.00 2.96 -12.75
N ASN A 33 4.67 1.93 -11.99
CA ASN A 33 3.28 1.54 -11.72
C ASN A 33 3.06 1.38 -10.21
N VAL A 34 2.56 2.43 -9.55
CA VAL A 34 2.25 2.41 -8.11
C VAL A 34 0.79 2.81 -7.91
N LEU A 35 -0.02 1.84 -7.47
CA LEU A 35 -1.39 2.06 -7.04
C LEU A 35 -1.39 2.33 -5.54
N HIS A 36 -2.15 3.33 -5.10
CA HIS A 36 -2.23 3.69 -3.69
C HIS A 36 -3.64 3.50 -3.15
N LEU A 37 -3.79 2.60 -2.19
CA LEU A 37 -5.03 2.50 -1.41
C LEU A 37 -5.04 3.59 -0.33
N SER A 38 -5.54 4.77 -0.70
CA SER A 38 -5.50 5.99 0.10
C SER A 38 -6.24 5.90 1.42
N SER A 39 -7.29 5.08 1.51
CA SER A 39 -8.05 4.85 2.74
C SER A 39 -7.41 3.78 3.65
N GLY A 40 -6.34 3.12 3.18
CA GLY A 40 -5.65 2.04 3.88
C GLY A 40 -6.52 0.81 4.14
N THR A 41 -6.05 -0.07 5.02
CA THR A 41 -6.80 -1.28 5.42
C THR A 41 -8.11 -0.95 6.12
N LEU A 42 -8.26 0.24 6.72
CA LEU A 42 -9.54 0.69 7.27
C LEU A 42 -10.61 0.86 6.19
N GLY A 43 -10.26 1.48 5.05
CA GLY A 43 -11.18 1.58 3.92
C GLY A 43 -11.47 0.22 3.27
N TRP A 44 -10.47 -0.64 3.19
CA TRP A 44 -10.63 -2.02 2.73
C TRP A 44 -11.70 -2.78 3.52
N VAL A 45 -11.59 -2.75 4.86
CA VAL A 45 -12.56 -3.40 5.75
C VAL A 45 -13.95 -2.75 5.66
N ARG A 46 -14.02 -1.41 5.56
CA ARG A 46 -15.31 -0.71 5.37
C ARG A 46 -16.00 -1.09 4.06
N ALA A 47 -15.23 -1.45 3.03
CA ALA A 47 -15.74 -1.97 1.76
C ALA A 47 -16.14 -3.45 1.82
N GLY A 48 -16.20 -4.05 3.02
CA GLY A 48 -16.60 -5.44 3.23
C GLY A 48 -15.54 -6.47 2.80
N GLN A 49 -14.31 -6.03 2.52
CA GLN A 49 -13.26 -6.91 2.04
C GLN A 49 -12.57 -7.67 3.19
N PRO A 50 -12.12 -8.92 2.97
CA PRO A 50 -11.47 -9.71 4.00
C PRO A 50 -10.09 -9.15 4.35
N LEU A 51 -9.74 -9.18 5.64
CA LEU A 51 -8.41 -8.82 6.14
C LEU A 51 -7.93 -9.89 7.12
N VAL A 52 -6.79 -10.51 6.82
CA VAL A 52 -6.14 -11.44 7.74
C VAL A 52 -5.46 -10.64 8.84
N VAL A 53 -5.86 -10.87 10.09
CA VAL A 53 -5.24 -10.31 11.29
C VAL A 53 -4.52 -11.43 12.05
N ALA A 54 -3.38 -11.09 12.67
CA ALA A 54 -2.70 -12.05 13.54
C ALA A 54 -3.65 -12.49 14.66
N LYS A 55 -3.69 -13.79 14.94
CA LYS A 55 -4.40 -14.30 16.13
C LYS A 55 -3.74 -13.66 17.36
N LYS A 56 -4.56 -13.08 18.24
CA LYS A 56 -4.08 -12.70 19.57
C LYS A 56 -3.59 -13.98 20.27
N LYS A 57 -2.40 -13.93 20.85
CA LYS A 57 -1.92 -14.97 21.77
C LYS A 57 -2.77 -14.95 23.03
#